data_AF-A0AAE3YP77-F1
#
_entry.id   AF-A0AAE3YP77-F1
#
_cell.length_a   1.000
_cell.length_b   1.000
_cell.length_c   1.000
_cell.angle_alpha   90.00
_cell.angle_beta   90.00
_cell.angle_gamma   90.00
#
_symmetry.space_group_name_H-M   'P 1'
#
loop_
_entity.id
_entity.type
_entity.pdbx_description
1 polymer ?
#
loop_
_entity_poly.entity_id
_entity_poly.type
_entity_poly.pdbx_seq_one_letter_code
_entity_poly.pdbx_strand_id
1 'polypeptide(L)'
;MVGYHYRPGGRDFPDRRIDPASIIRPTPNGPYKAKPQILDRSVNPPVWRSKSGFGGYSTFFPDHWTPAQVDAAVPDAFARSSAVPPPYPGGPDPGLWRGSHRGVTIEGWYQRDQNGNILTDAAGNRLLGNGWPVL
;
A
#
# COMPACT_ATOMS: atom_id res chain seq x y z
N MET A 1 -5.07 -3.13 5.26
CA MET A 1 -5.11 -2.49 3.94
C MET A 1 -3.75 -2.76 3.37
N VAL A 2 -3.66 -3.56 2.31
CA VAL A 2 -2.42 -3.70 1.57
C VAL A 2 -2.44 -2.62 0.50
N GLY A 3 -1.62 -1.61 0.72
CA GLY A 3 -1.42 -0.45 -0.13
C GLY A 3 -0.07 0.11 0.24
N TYR A 4 0.79 0.33 -0.74
CA TYR A 4 2.13 0.86 -0.51
C TYR A 4 2.05 2.37 -0.38
N HIS A 5 2.73 2.92 0.62
CA HIS A 5 2.86 4.35 0.81
C HIS A 5 4.19 4.85 0.24
N TYR A 6 4.21 6.08 -0.25
CA TYR A 6 5.39 6.72 -0.81
C TYR A 6 5.87 7.85 0.11
N ARG A 7 7.17 7.84 0.43
CA ARG A 7 7.87 8.92 1.16
C ARG A 7 9.06 9.38 0.31
N PRO A 8 8.92 10.46 -0.48
CA PRO A 8 9.98 10.94 -1.37
C PRO A 8 11.27 11.22 -0.60
N GLY A 9 12.36 10.53 -0.93
CA GLY A 9 13.64 10.68 -0.24
C GLY A 9 13.58 10.33 1.26
N GLY A 10 12.58 9.56 1.68
CA GLY A 10 12.35 9.20 3.08
C GLY A 10 11.93 10.36 3.97
N ARG A 11 11.33 11.41 3.39
CA ARG A 11 10.85 12.58 4.12
C ARG A 11 9.36 12.43 4.47
N ASP A 12 9.03 12.84 5.70
CA ASP A 12 7.65 12.99 6.14
C ASP A 12 7.04 14.28 5.55
N PHE A 13 5.71 14.33 5.45
CA PHE A 13 5.02 15.58 5.13
C PHE A 13 4.56 16.28 6.42
N PRO A 14 4.20 17.58 6.37
CA PRO A 14 3.90 18.36 7.58
C PRO A 14 2.76 17.81 8.45
N ASP A 15 1.81 17.08 7.87
CA ASP A 15 0.62 16.55 8.54
C ASP A 15 0.59 15.02 8.64
N ARG A 16 1.70 14.36 8.27
CA ARG A 16 1.76 12.90 8.15
C ARG A 16 3.20 12.41 8.22
N ARG A 17 3.45 11.50 9.15
CA ARG A 17 4.78 10.99 9.44
C ARG A 17 4.75 9.51 9.72
N ILE A 18 5.90 8.92 9.93
CA ILE A 18 6.03 7.59 10.52
C ILE A 18 6.53 7.69 11.96
N ASP A 19 6.19 6.71 12.78
CA ASP A 19 6.89 6.45 14.04
C ASP A 19 8.25 5.80 13.73
N PRO A 20 9.39 6.50 13.94
CA PRO A 20 10.71 5.96 13.56
C PRO A 20 11.07 4.66 14.30
N ALA A 21 10.59 4.49 15.53
CA ALA A 21 10.85 3.28 16.32
C ALA A 21 10.11 2.04 15.78
N SER A 22 9.14 2.25 14.87
CA SER A 22 8.35 1.17 14.27
C SER A 22 8.90 0.68 12.93
N ILE A 23 10.00 1.25 12.44
CA ILE A 23 10.53 0.88 11.12
C ILE A 23 11.08 -0.55 11.13
N ILE A 24 10.57 -1.37 10.22
CA ILE A 24 11.03 -2.74 9.97
C ILE A 24 11.49 -2.81 8.51
N ARG A 25 12.81 -2.93 8.31
CA ARG A 25 13.45 -3.06 6.99
C ARG A 25 13.99 -4.48 6.81
N PRO A 26 13.35 -5.32 5.98
CA PRO A 26 13.89 -6.63 5.62
C PRO A 26 15.19 -6.51 4.81
N THR A 27 15.34 -5.43 4.04
CA THR A 27 16.55 -5.12 3.28
C THR A 27 16.84 -3.61 3.33
N PRO A 28 18.11 -3.17 3.25
CA PRO A 28 18.49 -1.76 3.42
C PRO A 28 17.82 -0.78 2.45
N ASN A 29 17.58 -1.21 1.20
CA ASN A 29 17.03 -0.39 0.12
C ASN A 29 15.69 -0.92 -0.42
N GLY A 30 15.06 -1.84 0.29
CA GLY A 30 13.81 -2.44 -0.14
C GLY A 30 12.58 -1.75 0.45
N PRO A 31 11.40 -2.30 0.14
CA PRO A 31 10.19 -1.91 0.83
C PRO A 31 10.32 -2.19 2.33
N TYR A 32 9.60 -1.42 3.13
CA TYR A 32 9.65 -1.52 4.58
C TYR A 32 8.28 -1.37 5.20
N LYS A 33 8.14 -1.76 6.47
CA LYS A 33 6.94 -1.51 7.26
C LYS A 33 7.22 -0.44 8.30
N ALA A 34 6.23 0.41 8.54
CA ALA A 34 6.25 1.37 9.64
C ALA A 34 4.81 1.71 10.05
N LYS A 35 4.64 2.34 11.21
CA LYS A 35 3.36 2.85 11.68
C LYS A 35 3.21 4.32 11.25
N PRO A 36 2.33 4.63 10.28
CA PRO A 36 2.05 6.01 9.93
C PRO A 36 1.21 6.69 11.01
N GLN A 37 1.43 7.99 11.16
CA GLN A 37 0.70 8.89 12.01
C GLN A 37 0.20 10.08 11.19
N ILE A 38 -1.03 10.51 11.47
CA ILE A 38 -1.65 11.70 10.89
C ILE A 38 -1.80 12.75 12.00
N LEU A 39 -1.54 14.01 11.67
CA LEU A 39 -1.73 15.11 12.60
C LEU A 39 -3.22 15.44 12.72
N ASP A 40 -3.80 15.16 13.86
CA ASP A 40 -5.16 15.54 14.23
C ASP A 40 -5.17 16.99 14.71
N ARG A 41 -5.59 17.89 13.82
CA ARG A 41 -5.74 19.33 14.08
C ARG A 41 -7.09 19.70 14.69
N SER A 42 -7.99 18.74 14.92
CA SER A 42 -9.30 19.01 15.51
C SER A 42 -9.22 19.27 17.01
N VAL A 43 -8.12 18.88 17.65
CA VAL A 43 -7.83 19.07 19.08
C VAL A 43 -6.74 20.13 19.28
N ASN A 44 -6.76 20.81 20.44
CA ASN A 44 -5.79 21.84 20.81
C ASN A 44 -5.09 21.48 22.14
N PRO A 45 -3.75 21.25 22.18
CA PRO A 45 -2.83 21.29 21.04
C PRO A 45 -3.07 20.12 20.05
N PRO A 46 -2.71 20.27 18.77
CA PRO A 46 -2.78 19.18 17.78
C PRO A 46 -2.02 17.94 18.24
N VAL A 47 -2.55 16.76 17.93
CA VAL A 47 -1.94 15.48 18.35
C VAL A 47 -1.68 14.56 17.18
N TRP A 48 -0.60 13.78 17.24
CA TRP A 48 -0.33 12.75 16.26
C TRP A 48 -1.15 11.50 16.58
N ARG A 49 -1.95 11.04 15.62
CA ARG A 49 -2.77 9.83 15.75
C ARG A 49 -2.21 8.72 14.86
N SER A 50 -1.90 7.58 15.45
CA SER A 50 -1.53 6.38 14.69
C SER A 50 -2.74 5.82 13.94
N LYS A 51 -2.51 5.28 12.75
CA LYS A 51 -3.53 4.56 12.00
C LYS A 51 -4.05 3.36 12.79
N SER A 52 -5.37 3.17 12.83
CA SER A 52 -6.01 1.97 13.38
C SER A 52 -6.19 0.91 12.29
N GLY A 53 -6.07 -0.37 12.67
CA GLY A 53 -6.14 -1.53 11.77
C GLY A 53 -4.77 -2.11 11.40
N PHE A 54 -4.70 -3.44 11.18
CA PHE A 54 -3.46 -4.18 10.83
C PHE A 54 -2.29 -3.92 11.80
N GLY A 55 -2.57 -3.80 13.10
CA GLY A 55 -1.55 -3.48 14.11
C GLY A 55 -0.96 -2.06 13.98
N GLY A 56 -1.58 -1.21 13.18
CA GLY A 56 -1.14 0.15 12.85
C GLY A 56 -0.03 0.20 11.80
N TYR A 57 0.37 -0.93 11.21
CA TYR A 57 1.43 -0.98 10.22
C TYR A 57 0.92 -0.74 8.81
N SER A 58 1.76 -0.07 8.04
CA SER A 58 1.65 0.11 6.60
C SER A 58 2.94 -0.35 5.92
N THR A 59 2.85 -0.73 4.65
CA THR A 59 4.02 -1.02 3.81
C THR A 59 4.38 0.22 2.99
N PHE A 60 5.67 0.45 2.76
CA PHE A 60 6.20 1.63 2.09
C PHE A 60 7.11 1.23 0.94
N PHE A 61 7.11 2.02 -0.14
CA PHE A 61 8.11 1.93 -1.19
C PHE A 61 9.50 2.30 -0.67
N PRO A 62 10.59 1.86 -1.34
CA PRO A 62 11.93 2.33 -1.02
C PRO A 62 12.01 3.85 -1.04
N ASP A 63 12.63 4.42 -0.01
CA ASP A 63 12.72 5.88 0.18
C ASP A 63 13.45 6.59 -0.98
N HIS A 64 14.32 5.89 -1.70
CA HIS A 64 15.08 6.44 -2.83
C HIS A 64 14.34 6.39 -4.16
N TRP A 65 13.14 5.79 -4.22
CA TRP A 65 12.36 5.75 -5.45
C TRP A 65 11.84 7.14 -5.82
N THR A 66 11.85 7.46 -7.11
CA THR A 66 11.26 8.70 -7.63
C THR A 66 9.74 8.55 -7.78
N PRO A 67 8.98 9.65 -7.91
CA PRO A 67 7.55 9.57 -8.19
C PRO A 67 7.25 8.73 -9.44
N ALA A 68 8.01 8.94 -10.52
CA ALA A 68 7.85 8.16 -11.75
C ALA A 68 8.12 6.65 -11.56
N GLN A 69 9.05 6.27 -10.68
CA GLN A 69 9.29 4.85 -10.35
C GLN A 69 8.11 4.25 -9.58
N VAL A 70 7.53 5.01 -8.65
CA VAL A 70 6.33 4.58 -7.91
C VAL A 70 5.12 4.46 -8.85
N ASP A 71 4.92 5.45 -9.73
CA ASP A 71 3.82 5.48 -10.68
C ASP A 71 3.89 4.31 -11.68
N ALA A 72 5.09 3.91 -12.09
CA ALA A 72 5.29 2.75 -12.96
C ALA A 72 5.21 1.40 -12.22
N ALA A 73 5.59 1.35 -10.94
CA ALA A 73 5.76 0.09 -10.23
C ALA A 73 4.46 -0.71 -10.07
N VAL A 74 3.37 -0.02 -9.77
CA VAL A 74 2.05 -0.64 -9.60
C VAL A 74 1.50 -1.23 -10.90
N PRO A 75 1.32 -0.47 -12.00
CA PRO A 75 0.78 -1.02 -13.23
C PRO A 75 1.67 -2.14 -13.80
N ASP A 76 2.99 -2.00 -13.71
CA ASP A 76 3.93 -3.04 -14.14
C ASP A 76 3.81 -4.33 -13.30
N ALA A 77 3.73 -4.20 -11.97
CA ALA A 77 3.55 -5.35 -11.10
C ALA A 77 2.19 -6.01 -11.33
N PHE A 78 1.14 -5.21 -11.53
CA PHE A 78 -0.21 -5.72 -11.78
C PHE A 78 -0.31 -6.49 -13.09
N ALA A 79 0.28 -5.97 -14.18
CA ALA A 79 0.29 -6.63 -15.49
C ALA A 79 0.94 -8.03 -15.48
N ARG A 80 1.79 -8.30 -14.48
CA ARG A 80 2.48 -9.59 -14.27
C ARG A 80 2.05 -10.30 -12.99
N SER A 81 0.92 -9.87 -12.41
CA SER A 81 0.44 -10.38 -11.14
C SER A 81 -0.35 -11.68 -11.29
N SER A 82 -0.50 -12.37 -10.18
CA SER A 82 -1.47 -13.45 -10.01
C SER A 82 -2.42 -13.11 -8.86
N ALA A 83 -3.63 -13.65 -8.91
CA ALA A 83 -4.52 -13.64 -7.74
C ALA A 83 -3.84 -14.37 -6.59
N VAL A 84 -3.96 -13.84 -5.37
CA VAL A 84 -3.46 -14.52 -4.17
C VAL A 84 -4.51 -15.54 -3.73
N PRO A 85 -4.21 -16.86 -3.79
CA PRO A 85 -5.18 -17.88 -3.45
C PRO A 85 -5.45 -17.91 -1.93
N PRO A 86 -6.63 -18.39 -1.50
CA PRO A 86 -6.88 -18.70 -0.10
C PRO A 86 -6.00 -19.86 0.39
N PRO A 87 -5.75 -19.96 1.72
CA PRO A 87 -6.19 -19.03 2.76
C PRO A 87 -5.25 -17.81 2.83
N TYR A 88 -5.81 -16.62 2.67
CA TYR A 88 -5.14 -15.38 3.04
C TYR A 88 -5.68 -14.92 4.40
N PRO A 89 -4.89 -14.29 5.28
CA PRO A 89 -5.41 -13.66 6.50
C PRO A 89 -6.45 -12.61 6.13
N GLY A 90 -7.73 -12.98 6.11
CA GLY A 90 -8.83 -12.15 5.59
C GLY A 90 -9.98 -12.87 4.88
N GLY A 91 -9.89 -14.17 4.54
CA GLY A 91 -11.04 -14.96 4.03
C GLY A 91 -10.83 -15.73 2.71
N PRO A 92 -11.89 -16.36 2.17
CA PRO A 92 -11.82 -17.38 1.10
C PRO A 92 -11.60 -16.87 -0.33
N ASP A 93 -11.81 -15.58 -0.61
CA ASP A 93 -11.23 -14.90 -1.78
C ASP A 93 -10.97 -13.44 -1.36
N PRO A 94 -9.72 -13.07 -1.04
CA PRO A 94 -9.46 -11.71 -0.65
C PRO A 94 -9.72 -10.76 -1.82
N GLY A 95 -9.71 -11.19 -3.09
CA GLY A 95 -9.63 -10.28 -4.22
C GLY A 95 -8.36 -9.43 -4.14
N LEU A 96 -7.29 -10.06 -3.66
CA LEU A 96 -5.95 -9.53 -3.60
C LEU A 96 -5.17 -10.09 -4.79
N TRP A 97 -4.36 -9.25 -5.42
CA TRP A 97 -3.36 -9.64 -6.39
C TRP A 97 -1.98 -9.42 -5.82
N ARG A 98 -1.02 -10.21 -6.30
CA ARG A 98 0.39 -10.07 -5.98
C ARG A 98 1.21 -10.12 -7.26
N GLY A 99 2.04 -9.10 -7.45
CA GLY A 99 2.97 -9.00 -8.56
C GLY A 99 4.35 -8.56 -8.08
N SER A 100 5.26 -8.31 -9.02
CA SER A 100 6.56 -7.75 -8.69
C SER A 100 7.03 -6.73 -9.70
N HIS A 101 7.75 -5.71 -9.23
CA HIS A 101 8.44 -4.73 -10.06
C HIS A 101 9.86 -4.55 -9.53
N ARG A 102 10.88 -4.76 -10.39
CA ARG A 102 12.30 -4.64 -10.02
C ARG A 102 12.68 -5.39 -8.73
N GLY A 103 12.15 -6.59 -8.54
CA GLY A 103 12.42 -7.42 -7.36
C GLY A 103 11.64 -7.04 -6.09
N VAL A 104 10.78 -6.02 -6.15
CA VAL A 104 9.87 -5.63 -5.07
C VAL A 104 8.53 -6.32 -5.27
N THR A 105 8.12 -7.15 -4.31
CA THR A 105 6.77 -7.72 -4.28
C THR A 105 5.75 -6.63 -3.97
N ILE A 106 4.72 -6.48 -4.79
CA ILE A 106 3.65 -5.51 -4.62
C ILE A 106 2.33 -6.26 -4.53
N GLU A 107 1.51 -5.86 -3.57
CA GLU A 107 0.18 -6.41 -3.34
C GLU A 107 -0.84 -5.28 -3.39
N GLY A 108 -2.00 -5.57 -3.96
CA GLY A 108 -3.12 -4.65 -4.03
C GLY A 108 -4.43 -5.40 -4.21
N TRP A 109 -5.54 -4.66 -4.24
CA TRP A 109 -6.86 -5.24 -4.39
C TRP A 109 -7.34 -5.07 -5.83
N TYR A 110 -8.11 -6.03 -6.31
CA TYR A 110 -8.88 -5.86 -7.53
C TYR A 110 -10.00 -4.85 -7.29
N GLN A 111 -10.39 -4.14 -8.36
CA GLN A 111 -11.53 -3.23 -8.33
C GLN A 111 -12.81 -4.02 -8.07
N ARG A 112 -13.72 -3.45 -7.27
CA ARG A 112 -15.02 -4.05 -6.95
C ARG A 112 -16.16 -3.10 -7.30
N ASP A 113 -17.31 -3.68 -7.64
CA ASP A 113 -18.58 -2.95 -7.74
C ASP A 113 -19.15 -2.61 -6.36
N GLN A 114 -20.31 -1.96 -6.35
CA GLN A 114 -21.03 -1.56 -5.14
C GLN A 114 -21.52 -2.76 -4.31
N ASN A 115 -21.64 -3.92 -4.94
CA ASN A 115 -22.09 -5.18 -4.34
C ASN A 115 -20.90 -6.04 -3.87
N GLY A 116 -19.65 -5.56 -4.05
CA GLY A 116 -18.43 -6.26 -3.68
C GLY A 116 -17.93 -7.27 -4.71
N ASN A 117 -18.52 -7.36 -5.90
CA ASN A 117 -18.05 -8.25 -6.96
C ASN A 117 -16.80 -7.67 -7.63
N ILE A 118 -15.82 -8.52 -7.95
CA ILE A 118 -14.61 -8.08 -8.67
C ILE A 118 -14.99 -7.70 -10.11
N LEU A 119 -14.58 -6.50 -10.53
CA LEU A 119 -14.79 -6.02 -11.90
C LEU A 119 -13.80 -6.65 -12.87
N THR A 120 -14.26 -6.88 -14.10
CA THR A 120 -13.45 -7.37 -15.22
C THR A 120 -13.61 -6.50 -16.46
N ASP A 121 -12.61 -6.49 -17.34
CA ASP A 121 -12.71 -5.90 -18.67
C ASP A 121 -13.51 -6.80 -19.64
N ALA A 122 -13.71 -6.33 -20.89
CA ALA A 122 -14.44 -7.09 -21.91
C ALA A 122 -13.79 -8.43 -22.29
N ALA A 123 -12.51 -8.63 -21.97
CA ALA A 123 -11.79 -9.88 -22.17
C ALA A 123 -11.82 -10.80 -20.93
N GLY A 124 -12.49 -10.39 -19.85
CA GLY A 124 -12.59 -11.12 -18.59
C GLY A 124 -11.41 -10.92 -17.64
N ASN A 125 -10.48 -10.00 -17.92
CA ASN A 125 -9.36 -9.71 -17.03
C ASN A 125 -9.83 -8.88 -15.84
N ARG A 126 -9.43 -9.26 -14.62
CA ARG A 126 -9.75 -8.50 -13.39
C ARG A 126 -9.09 -7.12 -13.41
N LEU A 127 -9.80 -6.09 -12.97
CA LEU A 127 -9.34 -4.71 -13.01
C LEU A 127 -8.55 -4.30 -11.76
N LEU A 128 -7.58 -3.39 -11.94
CA LEU A 128 -6.82 -2.78 -10.84
C LEU A 128 -7.71 -1.88 -10.00
N GLY A 129 -7.72 -2.08 -8.67
CA GLY A 129 -8.45 -1.19 -7.76
C GLY A 129 -7.82 0.21 -7.69
N ASN A 130 -8.65 1.24 -7.84
CA ASN A 130 -8.23 2.63 -7.66
C ASN A 130 -8.24 2.99 -6.18
N GLY A 131 -7.09 3.40 -5.63
CA GLY A 131 -7.00 3.86 -4.25
C GLY A 131 -5.64 3.61 -3.65
N TRP A 132 -4.63 4.37 -4.09
CA TRP A 132 -3.41 4.49 -3.31
C TRP A 132 -3.64 5.60 -2.29
N PRO A 133 -3.62 5.31 -0.98
CA PRO A 133 -3.35 6.37 -0.02
C PRO A 133 -1.90 6.81 -0.27
N VAL A 134 -1.71 7.75 -1.19
CA VAL A 134 -0.51 8.60 -1.23
C VAL A 134 -0.40 9.11 0.18
N LEU A 135 0.72 8.77 0.84
CA LEU A 135 0.85 9.10 2.25
C LEU A 135 0.61 10.56 2.39
#